data_AF-A0A7S4SIS6-F1
#
_entry.id   AF-A0A7S4SIS6-F1
#
_cell.length_a   1.000
_cell.length_b   1.000
_cell.length_c   1.000
_cell.angle_alpha   90.00
_cell.angle_beta   90.00
_cell.angle_gamma   90.00
#
_symmetry.space_group_name_H-M   'P 1'
#
loop_
_entity.id
_entity.type
_entity.pdbx_description
1 polymer ?
#
loop_
_entity_poly.entity_id
_entity_poly.type
_entity_poly.pdbx_seq_one_letter_code
_entity_poly.pdbx_strand_id
1 'polypeptide(L)'
;MTDDDLPLFTHDRTQKVKLRMGESGQSAIPPETIFDAFNRTIEKYGDCHALHQKILKKGMTAEETEWTHWSWNDYKTQVYAFGKSLLSIGFEPFDAVNIIGFNSPEWFFSNIGTIAAG
;
A
#
# COMPACT_ATOMS: atom_id res chain seq x y z
N MET A 1 -3.66 -10.30 25.94
CA MET A 1 -3.12 -11.36 25.07
C MET A 1 -1.82 -10.82 24.52
N THR A 2 -0.69 -11.38 24.94
CA THR A 2 0.61 -11.03 24.37
C THR A 2 0.75 -11.77 23.04
N ASP A 3 1.62 -11.33 22.14
CA ASP A 3 1.85 -12.00 20.84
C ASP A 3 2.28 -13.48 21.00
N ASP A 4 2.74 -13.86 22.20
CA ASP A 4 3.11 -15.23 22.53
C ASP A 4 1.94 -16.21 22.55
N ASP A 5 0.71 -15.73 22.74
CA ASP A 5 -0.52 -16.53 22.81
C ASP A 5 -1.16 -16.78 21.44
N LEU A 6 -0.64 -16.16 20.36
CA LEU A 6 -1.22 -16.28 19.02
C LEU A 6 -1.01 -17.68 18.41
N PRO A 7 -1.99 -18.22 17.66
CA PRO A 7 -1.85 -19.51 17.02
C PRO A 7 -0.77 -19.49 15.92
N LEU A 8 -0.19 -20.65 15.64
CA LEU A 8 0.84 -20.80 14.60
C LEU A 8 0.28 -20.82 13.16
N PHE A 9 -1.04 -20.98 13.01
CA PHE A 9 -1.80 -20.95 11.77
C PHE A 9 -3.27 -20.65 12.06
N THR A 10 -3.99 -20.10 11.10
CA THR A 10 -5.45 -19.94 11.16
C THR A 10 -6.04 -20.04 9.75
N HIS A 11 -7.32 -20.39 9.67
CA HIS A 11 -8.15 -20.29 8.45
C HIS A 11 -9.21 -19.19 8.59
N ASP A 12 -9.31 -18.56 9.75
CA ASP A 12 -10.18 -17.42 10.00
C ASP A 12 -9.49 -16.15 9.54
N ARG A 13 -10.10 -15.45 8.58
CA ARG A 13 -9.55 -14.21 8.02
C ARG A 13 -9.37 -13.10 9.06
N THR A 14 -10.06 -13.18 10.19
CA THR A 14 -10.07 -12.16 11.25
C THR A 14 -9.07 -12.44 12.37
N GLN A 15 -8.33 -13.55 12.28
CA GLN A 15 -7.36 -13.94 13.30
C GLN A 15 -5.93 -13.62 12.87
N LYS A 16 -5.13 -13.21 13.86
CA LYS A 16 -3.68 -13.01 13.72
C LYS A 16 -2.95 -14.32 14.01
N VAL A 17 -1.72 -14.44 13.50
CA VAL A 17 -0.85 -15.58 13.76
C VAL A 17 0.47 -15.10 14.36
N LYS A 18 1.12 -15.98 15.14
CA LYS A 18 2.45 -15.73 15.66
C LYS A 18 3.48 -15.81 14.53
N LEU A 19 4.24 -14.73 14.33
CA LEU A 19 5.37 -14.72 13.40
C LEU A 19 6.49 -15.63 13.93
N ARG A 20 7.05 -16.46 13.05
CA ARG A 20 8.12 -17.40 13.40
C ARG A 20 9.46 -16.79 13.02
N MET A 21 10.19 -16.32 14.03
CA MET A 21 11.52 -15.74 13.86
C MET A 21 12.60 -16.77 14.14
N GLY A 22 13.66 -16.77 13.33
CA GLY A 22 14.89 -17.52 13.62
C GLY A 22 15.88 -16.70 14.43
N GLU A 23 16.90 -17.35 14.97
CA GLU A 23 17.94 -16.69 15.78
C GLU A 23 19.05 -16.02 14.94
N SER A 24 19.20 -16.40 13.67
CA SER A 24 20.22 -15.83 12.77
C SER A 24 19.84 -15.91 11.30
N GLY A 25 20.56 -15.16 10.46
CA GLY A 25 20.35 -15.13 9.01
C GLY A 25 19.07 -14.40 8.60
N GLN A 26 18.53 -14.75 7.43
CA GLN A 26 17.36 -14.07 6.85
C GLN A 26 16.09 -14.22 7.70
N SER A 27 15.95 -15.32 8.43
CA SER A 27 14.78 -15.58 9.30
C SER A 27 14.79 -14.77 10.60
N ALA A 28 15.91 -14.11 10.93
CA ALA A 28 16.04 -13.23 12.10
C ALA A 28 15.76 -11.75 11.77
N ILE A 29 15.54 -11.40 10.50
CA ILE A 29 15.27 -10.01 10.10
C ILE A 29 13.93 -9.58 10.71
N PRO A 30 13.89 -8.49 11.50
CA PRO A 30 12.64 -8.02 12.09
C PRO A 30 11.56 -7.80 11.04
N PRO A 31 10.31 -8.22 11.28
CA PRO A 31 9.22 -7.98 10.35
C PRO A 31 9.00 -6.47 10.20
N GLU A 32 8.86 -6.01 8.95
CA GLU A 32 8.52 -4.64 8.58
C GLU A 32 7.14 -4.67 7.92
N THR A 33 6.26 -3.72 8.27
CA THR A 33 4.99 -3.60 7.54
C THR A 33 5.24 -2.94 6.18
N ILE A 34 4.34 -3.19 5.22
CA ILE A 34 4.38 -2.48 3.93
C ILE A 34 4.37 -0.96 4.14
N PHE A 35 3.64 -0.50 5.16
CA PHE A 35 3.50 0.93 5.44
C PHE A 35 4.75 1.54 6.10
N ASP A 36 5.49 0.78 6.90
CA ASP A 36 6.79 1.21 7.43
C ASP A 36 7.80 1.40 6.30
N ALA A 37 7.91 0.41 5.39
CA ALA A 37 8.78 0.50 4.23
C ALA A 37 8.40 1.69 3.31
N PHE A 38 7.09 1.92 3.13
CA PHE A 38 6.57 3.04 2.36
C PHE A 38 6.95 4.39 2.98
N ASN A 39 6.72 4.57 4.28
CA ASN A 39 7.09 5.82 4.98
C ASN A 39 8.59 6.08 4.94
N ARG A 40 9.41 5.06 5.20
CA ARG A 40 10.88 5.15 5.11
C ARG A 40 11.34 5.58 3.71
N THR A 41 10.66 5.12 2.66
CA THR A 41 10.95 5.51 1.28
C THR A 41 10.60 6.97 1.03
N ILE A 42 9.43 7.42 1.52
CA ILE A 42 8.98 8.81 1.39
C ILE A 42 9.89 9.77 2.16
N GLU A 43 10.33 9.41 3.37
CA GLU A 43 11.26 10.24 4.16
C GLU A 43 12.57 10.50 3.41
N LYS A 44 13.04 9.50 2.65
CA LYS A 44 14.32 9.60 1.93
C LYS A 44 14.19 10.21 0.52
N TYR A 45 13.06 10.00 -0.15
CA TYR A 45 12.89 10.31 -1.57
C TYR A 45 11.61 11.09 -1.88
N GLY A 46 11.04 11.80 -0.89
CA GLY A 46 9.72 12.42 -0.96
C GLY A 46 9.44 13.20 -2.25
N ASP A 47 10.39 13.99 -2.71
CA ASP A 47 10.25 14.85 -3.90
C ASP A 47 10.68 14.16 -5.21
N CYS A 48 11.26 12.96 -5.14
CA CYS A 48 11.58 12.17 -6.33
C CYS A 48 10.31 11.57 -6.94
N HIS A 49 10.29 11.41 -8.27
CA HIS A 49 9.16 10.80 -8.96
C HIS A 49 9.02 9.32 -8.58
N ALA A 50 7.84 8.94 -8.10
CA ALA A 50 7.46 7.59 -7.71
C ALA A 50 6.72 6.86 -8.83
N LEU A 51 5.80 7.55 -9.51
CA LEU A 51 4.91 6.98 -10.52
C LEU A 51 4.90 7.84 -11.78
N HIS A 52 4.72 7.17 -12.92
CA HIS A 52 4.67 7.78 -14.24
C HIS A 52 3.53 7.16 -15.05
N GLN A 53 2.71 7.99 -15.69
CA GLN A 53 1.67 7.51 -16.59
C GLN A 53 1.47 8.47 -17.76
N LYS A 54 1.28 7.93 -18.96
CA LYS A 54 0.74 8.69 -20.10
C LYS A 54 -0.78 8.65 -20.06
N ILE A 55 -1.40 9.79 -19.77
CA ILE A 55 -2.86 9.93 -19.73
C ILE A 55 -3.36 10.30 -21.14
N LEU A 56 -3.77 9.29 -21.91
CA LEU A 56 -4.25 9.47 -23.28
C LEU A 56 -5.52 10.33 -23.30
N LYS A 57 -5.49 11.42 -24.08
CA LYS A 57 -6.68 12.19 -24.42
C LYS A 57 -7.24 11.73 -25.75
N LYS A 58 -8.55 11.93 -25.95
CA LYS A 58 -9.23 11.51 -27.19
C LYS A 58 -8.52 12.11 -28.41
N GLY A 59 -8.10 11.25 -29.33
CA GLY A 59 -7.45 11.64 -30.59
C GLY A 59 -5.94 11.83 -30.49
N MET A 60 -5.32 11.67 -29.33
CA MET A 60 -3.86 11.68 -29.17
C MET A 60 -3.30 10.26 -29.21
N THR A 61 -2.10 10.11 -29.78
CA THR A 61 -1.35 8.86 -29.66
C THR A 61 -0.52 8.83 -28.36
N ALA A 62 0.03 7.66 -28.03
CA ALA A 62 0.92 7.53 -26.90
C ALA A 62 2.22 8.33 -27.10
N GLU A 63 2.71 8.45 -28.34
CA GLU A 63 3.91 9.20 -28.70
C GLU A 63 3.73 10.70 -28.44
N GLU A 64 2.56 11.25 -28.77
CA GLU A 64 2.21 12.68 -28.58
C GLU A 64 1.82 13.03 -27.14
N THR A 65 1.58 12.01 -26.30
CA THR A 65 1.17 12.20 -24.91
C THR A 65 2.39 12.30 -24.00
N GLU A 66 2.50 13.45 -23.34
CA GLU A 66 3.51 13.69 -22.31
C GLU A 66 3.29 12.82 -21.07
N TRP A 67 4.39 12.52 -20.36
CA TRP A 67 4.31 11.80 -19.10
C TRP A 67 3.74 12.68 -17.99
N THR A 68 2.76 12.16 -17.28
CA THR A 68 2.35 12.69 -15.98
C THR A 68 3.12 11.95 -14.90
N HIS A 69 3.58 12.67 -13.88
CA HIS A 69 4.39 12.14 -12.80
C HIS A 69 3.77 12.45 -11.44
N TRP A 70 4.02 11.59 -10.47
CA TRP A 70 3.70 11.83 -9.05
C TRP A 70 4.96 11.62 -8.24
N SER A 71 5.28 12.55 -7.36
CA SER A 71 6.32 12.35 -6.35
C SER A 71 5.89 11.31 -5.31
N TRP A 72 6.83 10.84 -4.49
CA TRP A 72 6.50 10.01 -3.33
C TRP A 72 5.58 10.75 -2.35
N ASN A 73 5.72 12.07 -2.20
CA ASN A 73 4.84 12.91 -1.40
C ASN A 73 3.41 13.02 -1.97
N ASP A 74 3.28 13.15 -3.29
CA ASP A 74 1.97 13.13 -3.96
C ASP A 74 1.30 11.76 -3.77
N TYR A 75 2.06 10.68 -3.97
CA TYR A 75 1.58 9.32 -3.78
C TYR A 75 1.10 9.10 -2.34
N LYS A 76 1.87 9.52 -1.33
CA LYS A 76 1.45 9.50 0.09
C LYS A 76 0.12 10.23 0.30
N THR A 77 -0.02 11.41 -0.29
CA THR A 77 -1.25 12.22 -0.18
C THR A 77 -2.46 11.47 -0.72
N GLN A 78 -2.32 10.85 -1.90
CA GLN A 78 -3.40 10.06 -2.51
C GLN A 78 -3.73 8.79 -1.71
N VAL A 79 -2.73 8.09 -1.20
CA VAL A 79 -2.88 6.91 -0.32
C VAL A 79 -3.67 7.26 0.93
N TYR A 80 -3.32 8.36 1.60
CA TYR A 80 -4.04 8.80 2.79
C TYR A 80 -5.45 9.30 2.50
N ALA A 81 -5.67 9.96 1.36
CA ALA A 81 -7.02 10.36 0.96
C ALA A 81 -7.92 9.13 0.78
N PHE A 82 -7.44 8.12 0.06
CA PHE A 82 -8.19 6.87 -0.15
C PHE A 82 -8.44 6.14 1.18
N GLY A 83 -7.41 5.92 1.99
CA GLY A 83 -7.56 5.23 3.29
C GLY A 83 -8.52 5.95 4.22
N LYS A 84 -8.44 7.30 4.33
CA LYS A 84 -9.40 8.09 5.12
C LYS A 84 -10.83 7.98 4.61
N SER A 85 -11.03 7.88 3.29
CA SER A 85 -12.38 7.67 2.75
C SER A 85 -12.96 6.31 3.13
N LEU A 86 -12.15 5.25 3.19
CA LEU A 86 -12.60 3.94 3.69
C LEU A 86 -13.01 4.03 5.17
N LEU A 87 -12.18 4.64 6.00
CA LEU A 87 -12.50 4.84 7.42
C LEU A 87 -13.79 5.65 7.61
N SER A 88 -14.05 6.64 6.76
CA SER A 88 -15.27 7.46 6.84
C SER A 88 -16.57 6.70 6.56
N ILE A 89 -16.49 5.57 5.85
CA ILE A 89 -17.65 4.72 5.55
C ILE A 89 -17.73 3.48 6.47
N GLY A 90 -16.90 3.44 7.53
CA GLY A 90 -16.91 2.37 8.52
C GLY A 90 -16.12 1.13 8.14
N PHE A 91 -15.07 1.27 7.32
CA PHE A 91 -14.14 0.17 7.04
C PHE A 91 -13.36 -0.23 8.31
N GLU A 92 -13.35 -1.51 8.64
CA GLU A 92 -12.72 -2.05 9.85
C GLU A 92 -11.55 -2.99 9.52
N PRO A 93 -10.61 -3.22 10.46
CA PRO A 93 -9.54 -4.20 10.27
C PRO A 93 -10.07 -5.54 9.80
N PHE A 94 -9.33 -6.15 8.87
CA PHE A 94 -9.70 -7.39 8.16
C PHE A 94 -10.81 -7.23 7.13
N ASP A 95 -11.42 -6.06 6.91
CA ASP A 95 -12.28 -5.85 5.75
C ASP A 95 -11.51 -5.98 4.42
N ALA A 96 -12.27 -6.12 3.33
CA ALA A 96 -11.69 -6.39 2.02
C ALA A 96 -12.17 -5.35 1.01
N VAL A 97 -11.22 -4.87 0.20
CA VAL A 97 -11.49 -4.04 -0.98
C VAL A 97 -11.13 -4.83 -2.23
N ASN A 98 -12.07 -4.91 -3.17
CA ASN A 98 -11.78 -5.40 -4.51
C ASN A 98 -11.36 -4.23 -5.41
N ILE A 99 -10.19 -4.33 -6.04
CA ILE A 99 -9.63 -3.29 -6.92
C ILE A 99 -9.58 -3.84 -8.34
N ILE A 100 -10.42 -3.30 -9.21
CA ILE A 100 -10.45 -3.64 -10.65
C ILE A 100 -10.17 -2.36 -11.43
N GLY A 101 -9.08 -2.35 -12.16
CA GLY A 101 -8.67 -1.19 -12.95
C GLY A 101 -7.48 -1.50 -13.84
N PHE A 102 -7.16 -0.55 -14.72
CA PHE A 102 -5.93 -0.59 -15.51
C PHE A 102 -4.69 -0.46 -14.61
N ASN A 103 -3.52 -0.78 -15.15
CA ASN A 103 -2.24 -0.48 -14.49
C ASN A 103 -2.01 1.04 -14.50
N SER A 104 -2.58 1.74 -13.51
CA SER A 104 -2.56 3.19 -13.37
C SER A 104 -2.24 3.59 -11.92
N PRO A 105 -1.83 4.85 -11.68
CA PRO A 105 -1.56 5.34 -10.33
C PRO A 105 -2.71 5.10 -9.34
N GLU A 106 -3.97 5.20 -9.79
CA GLU A 106 -5.16 4.95 -8.96
C GLU A 106 -5.21 3.52 -8.40
N TRP A 107 -4.73 2.53 -9.16
CA TRP A 107 -4.62 1.15 -8.67
C TRP A 107 -3.64 1.08 -7.49
N PHE A 108 -2.49 1.75 -7.59
CA PHE A 108 -1.49 1.82 -6.53
C PHE A 108 -2.00 2.62 -5.32
N PHE A 109 -2.68 3.75 -5.54
CA PHE A 109 -3.28 4.58 -4.49
C PHE A 109 -4.29 3.77 -3.67
N SER A 110 -5.16 3.03 -4.35
CA SER A 110 -6.18 2.21 -3.69
C SER A 110 -5.59 0.99 -2.99
N ASN A 111 -4.58 0.34 -3.56
CA ASN A 111 -3.93 -0.82 -2.94
C ASN A 111 -3.21 -0.46 -1.63
N ILE A 112 -2.30 0.52 -1.66
CA ILE A 112 -1.58 0.96 -0.45
C ILE A 112 -2.53 1.72 0.49
N GLY A 113 -3.50 2.47 -0.03
CA GLY A 113 -4.52 3.15 0.77
C GLY A 113 -5.42 2.20 1.55
N THR A 114 -5.75 1.04 0.98
CA THR A 114 -6.49 -0.03 1.69
C THR A 114 -5.64 -0.59 2.82
N ILE A 115 -4.37 -0.94 2.55
CA ILE A 115 -3.43 -1.44 3.57
C ILE A 115 -3.25 -0.41 4.70
N ALA A 116 -3.21 0.88 4.38
CA ALA A 116 -3.09 1.96 5.36
C ALA A 116 -4.35 2.14 6.22
N ALA A 117 -5.52 1.70 5.75
CA ALA A 117 -6.78 1.80 6.49
C ALA A 117 -6.96 0.68 7.53
N GLY A 118 -6.28 -0.46 7.37
CA GLY A 118 -6.27 -1.57 8.34
C GLY A 118 -6.69 -2.91 7.74
#